data_AF-A0A356L380-F1
#
_entry.id   AF-A0A356L380-F1
#
_cell.length_a   1.000
_cell.length_b   1.000
_cell.length_c   1.000
_cell.angle_alpha   90.00
_cell.angle_beta   90.00
_cell.angle_gamma   90.00
#
_symmetry.space_group_name_H-M   'P 1'
#
loop_
_entity.id
_entity.type
_entity.pdbx_description
1 polymer ?
#
loop_
_entity_poly.entity_id
_entity_poly.type
_entity_poly.pdbx_seq_one_letter_code
_entity_poly.pdbx_strand_id
1 'polypeptide(L)' 'FGANKRPFYRVVATDSRNPRDGRFIEILGTYHPIEKDVLKIDEEKALKWLNYGAQPTDTVKSLLTQLGIIDKFTKQTKTK' A
#
# COMPACT_ATOMS: atom_id res chain seq x y z
N PHE A 1 1.09 -12.66 -10.89
CA PHE A 1 1.32 -13.40 -9.64
C PHE A 1 -0.01 -13.95 -9.17
N GLY A 2 -0.02 -15.19 -8.69
CA GLY A 2 -1.25 -15.89 -8.29
C GLY A 2 -1.58 -17.06 -9.22
N ALA A 3 -2.16 -18.11 -8.64
CA ALA A 3 -2.66 -19.27 -9.36
C ALA A 3 -4.17 -19.13 -9.60
N ASN A 4 -4.74 -20.02 -10.41
CA ASN A 4 -6.19 -20.05 -10.62
C ASN A 4 -6.91 -20.17 -9.25
N LYS A 5 -7.89 -19.29 -9.00
CA LYS A 5 -8.61 -19.13 -7.73
C LYS A 5 -7.74 -18.77 -6.50
N ARG A 6 -6.46 -18.41 -6.67
CA ARG A 6 -5.57 -17.94 -5.60
C ARG A 6 -4.82 -16.67 -6.04
N PRO A 7 -5.48 -15.49 -5.99
CA PRO A 7 -4.86 -14.25 -6.40
C PRO A 7 -3.79 -13.78 -5.41
N PHE A 8 -2.74 -13.17 -5.93
CA PHE A 8 -1.66 -12.57 -5.14
C PHE A 8 -1.37 -11.17 -5.68
N TYR A 9 -1.46 -10.16 -4.82
CA TYR A 9 -1.34 -8.76 -5.21
C TYR A 9 -0.05 -8.14 -4.68
N ARG A 10 0.47 -7.19 -5.45
CA ARG A 10 1.56 -6.30 -5.02
C ARG A 10 0.95 -4.93 -4.72
N VAL A 11 1.34 -4.35 -3.60
CA VAL A 11 1.02 -2.96 -3.28
C VAL A 11 2.15 -2.11 -3.87
N VAL A 12 1.80 -1.27 -4.84
CA VAL A 12 2.77 -0.48 -5.61
C VAL A 12 2.38 0.99 -5.60
N ALA A 13 3.38 1.86 -5.61
CA ALA A 13 3.22 3.27 -5.90
C ALA A 13 3.31 3.47 -7.42
N THR A 14 2.28 4.05 -8.02
CA THR A 14 2.21 4.34 -9.45
C THR A 14 1.46 5.65 -9.70
N ASP A 15 1.71 6.24 -10.86
CA ASP A 15 0.90 7.35 -11.37
C ASP A 15 -0.45 6.82 -11.86
N SER A 16 -1.52 7.60 -11.65
CA SER A 16 -2.90 7.23 -12.04
C SER A 16 -3.09 7.07 -13.55
N ARG A 17 -2.22 7.68 -14.36
CA ARG A 17 -2.24 7.58 -15.83
C ARG A 17 -1.72 6.23 -16.34
N ASN A 18 -0.99 5.49 -15.52
CA ASN A 18 -0.42 4.21 -15.93
C ASN A 18 -1.47 3.10 -15.86
N PRO A 19 -1.43 2.12 -16.79
CA PRO A 19 -2.31 0.97 -16.70
C PRO A 19 -1.97 0.14 -15.44
N ARG A 20 -2.98 -0.56 -14.90
CA ARG A 20 -2.89 -1.32 -13.63
C ARG A 20 -1.67 -2.24 -13.55
N ASP A 21 -1.41 -2.98 -14.62
CA ASP A 21 -0.34 -3.99 -14.68
C ASP A 21 0.92 -3.43 -15.41
N GLY A 22 1.01 -2.10 -15.55
CA GLY A 22 2.09 -1.42 -16.27
C GLY A 22 3.30 -1.05 -15.42
N ARG A 23 3.96 0.03 -15.84
CA ARG A 23 5.12 0.60 -15.14
C ARG A 23 4.68 1.21 -13.82
N PHE A 24 5.30 0.75 -12.73
CA PHE A 24 5.18 1.34 -11.40
C PHE A 24 6.50 2.03 -11.02
N ILE A 25 6.44 2.89 -10.01
CA ILE A 25 7.60 3.65 -9.51
C ILE A 25 8.34 2.79 -8.48
N GLU A 26 7.62 2.29 -7.47
CA GLU A 26 8.19 1.54 -6.36
C GLU A 26 7.19 0.50 -5.83
N ILE A 27 7.71 -0.63 -5.32
CA ILE A 27 6.90 -1.66 -4.65
C ILE A 27 6.96 -1.40 -3.15
N LEU A 28 5.79 -1.21 -2.54
CA LEU A 28 5.66 -0.98 -1.09
C LEU A 28 5.46 -2.29 -0.34
N GLY A 29 4.88 -3.30 -0.99
CA GLY A 29 4.58 -4.56 -0.31
C GLY A 29 3.80 -5.57 -1.14
N THR A 30 3.30 -6.59 -0.45
CA THR A 30 2.49 -7.67 -0.99
C THR A 30 1.26 -7.92 -0.12
N TYR A 31 0.18 -8.32 -0.78
CA TYR A 31 -1.09 -8.61 -0.14
C TYR A 31 -1.68 -9.90 -0.73
N HIS A 32 -2.00 -10.84 0.16
CA HIS A 32 -2.80 -12.01 -0.17
C HIS A 32 -4.19 -11.87 0.47
N PRO A 33 -5.30 -11.89 -0.30
CA PRO A 33 -6.64 -11.75 0.27
C PRO A 33 -7.17 -13.02 0.94
N ILE A 34 -6.75 -14.20 0.47
CA ILE A 34 -7.18 -15.50 1.01
C ILE A 34 -6.39 -15.86 2.27
N GLU A 35 -5.06 -15.71 2.25
CA GLU A 35 -4.20 -16.04 3.39
C GLU A 35 -3.96 -14.78 4.24
N LYS A 36 -4.51 -14.78 5.46
CA LYS A 36 -4.51 -13.59 6.35
C LYS A 36 -3.12 -13.10 6.76
N ASP A 37 -2.13 -13.99 6.82
CA ASP A 37 -0.80 -13.68 7.36
C ASP A 37 0.19 -13.14 6.32
N VAL A 38 -0.23 -12.98 5.07
CA VAL A 38 0.64 -12.51 3.97
C VAL A 38 0.32 -11.06 3.58
N LEU A 39 0.16 -10.20 4.59
CA LEU A 39 0.22 -8.75 4.44
C LEU A 39 1.60 -8.27 4.87
N LYS A 40 2.43 -7.90 3.91
CA LYS A 40 3.76 -7.35 4.16
C LYS A 40 3.84 -6.00 3.47
N ILE A 41 3.89 -4.93 4.25
CA ILE A 41 4.09 -3.56 3.74
C ILE A 41 5.29 -2.97 4.47
N ASP A 42 6.20 -2.38 3.71
CA ASP A 42 7.31 -1.60 4.22
C ASP A 42 6.78 -0.25 4.73
N GLU A 43 6.79 -0.09 6.06
CA GLU A 43 6.26 1.09 6.73
C GLU A 43 7.03 2.37 6.34
N GLU A 44 8.35 2.28 6.21
CA GLU A 44 9.19 3.46 5.91
C GLU A 44 8.86 4.02 4.52
N LYS A 45 8.75 3.12 3.53
CA LYS A 45 8.36 3.50 2.18
C LYS A 45 6.93 4.04 2.14
N ALA A 46 6.00 3.39 2.84
CA ALA A 46 4.62 3.85 2.89
C ALA A 46 4.51 5.26 3.48
N LEU A 47 5.18 5.53 4.61
CA LEU A 47 5.21 6.86 5.23
C LEU A 47 5.86 7.91 4.33
N LYS A 48 6.95 7.57 3.63
CA LYS A 48 7.60 8.46 2.67
C LYS A 48 6.63 8.91 1.57
N TRP A 49 5.92 7.96 0.96
CA TRP A 49 4.96 8.27 -0.11
C TRP A 49 3.74 9.04 0.39
N LEU A 50 3.23 8.74 1.59
CA LEU A 50 2.16 9.52 2.21
C LEU A 50 2.60 10.98 2.46
N ASN A 51 3.84 11.19 2.91
CA ASN A 51 4.41 12.54 3.09
C ASN A 51 4.62 13.29 1.77
N TYR A 52 4.86 12.58 0.66
CA TYR A 52 4.93 13.17 -0.67
C TYR A 52 3.55 13.47 -1.29
N GLY A 53 2.46 13.17 -0.57
CA GLY A 53 1.09 13.44 -1.02
C GLY A 53 0.46 12.31 -1.83
N ALA A 54 0.99 11.08 -1.75
CA ALA A 54 0.35 9.94 -2.39
C ALA A 54 -1.04 9.67 -1.79
N GLN A 55 -2.03 9.46 -2.66
CA GLN A 55 -3.39 9.11 -2.28
C GLN A 55 -3.60 7.59 -2.38
N PRO A 56 -3.79 6.87 -1.26
CA PRO A 56 -4.07 5.45 -1.30
C PRO A 56 -5.50 5.16 -1.79
N THR A 57 -5.68 4.03 -2.47
CA THR A 57 -7.01 3.50 -2.83
C THR A 57 -7.72 2.91 -1.61
N ASP A 58 -9.04 2.72 -1.66
CA ASP A 58 -9.85 2.31 -0.50
C ASP A 58 -9.36 1.02 0.17
N THR A 59 -9.02 0.01 -0.62
CA THR A 59 -8.46 -1.26 -0.09
C THR A 59 -7.10 -1.03 0.55
N VAL A 60 -6.21 -0.28 -0.10
CA VAL A 60 -4.87 0.01 0.44
C VAL A 60 -4.96 0.84 1.70
N LYS A 61 -5.87 1.81 1.77
CA LYS A 61 -6.16 2.59 2.97
C LYS A 61 -6.56 1.69 4.13
N SER A 62 -7.47 0.74 3.88
CA SER A 62 -7.89 -0.23 4.90
C SER A 62 -6.72 -1.10 5.40
N LEU A 63 -5.83 -1.55 4.50
CA LEU A 63 -4.63 -2.31 4.85
C LEU A 63 -3.64 -1.46 5.68
N LEU A 64 -3.42 -0.20 5.29
CA LEU A 64 -2.53 0.71 6.02
C LEU A 64 -3.08 1.09 7.40
N THR A 65 -4.40 1.22 7.53
CA THR A 65 -5.08 1.40 8.83
C THR A 65 -4.94 0.15 9.70
N GLN A 66 -5.09 -1.05 9.15
CA GLN A 66 -4.88 -2.29 9.90
C GLN A 66 -3.45 -2.39 10.46
N LEU A 67 -2.47 -1.84 9.74
CA LEU A 67 -1.07 -1.75 10.18
C LEU A 67 -0.77 -0.54 11.09
N GLY A 68 -1.73 0.35 11.33
CA GLY A 68 -1.55 1.56 12.13
C GLY A 68 -0.68 2.64 11.49
N ILE A 69 -0.38 2.53 10.18
CA ILE A 69 0.50 3.46 9.46
C ILE A 69 -0.18 4.82 9.28
N ILE A 70 -1.50 4.81 9.00
CA ILE A 70 -2.28 6.05 8.87
C ILE A 70 -2.38 6.80 10.20
N ASP A 71 -2.53 6.08 11.31
CA ASP A 71 -2.52 6.69 12.66
C ASP A 71 -1.18 7.35 12.97
N LYS A 72 -0.06 6.73 12.57
CA LYS A 72 1.27 7.32 12.71
C LYS A 72 1.43 8.58 11.84
N PHE A 73 0.98 8.53 10.58
CA PHE A 73 1.03 9.67 9.66
C PHE A 73 0.18 10.86 10.14
N THR A 74 -1.04 10.60 10.61
CA THR A 74 -1.95 11.65 11.13
C THR A 74 -1.44 12.29 12.42
N LYS A 75 -0.70 11.54 13.26
CA LYS A 75 -0.01 12.10 14.42
C LYS A 75 1.15 13.01 14.02
N GLN A 76 1.96 12.62 13.03
CA GLN A 76 3.09 13.42 12.54
C GLN A 76 2.65 14.79 12.00
N THR A 77 1.53 14.83 11.28
CA THR A 77 1.00 16.08 10.69
C THR A 77 0.43 17.04 11.72
N LYS A 78 -0.10 16.55 12.85
CA LYS A 78 -0.63 17.39 13.95
C LYS A 78 0.46 18.03 14.82
N THR A 79 1.68 17.51 14.80
CA THR A 79 2.80 18.02 15.60
C THR A 79 3.51 19.21 14.93
N LYS A 80 3.14 19.54 13.69
CA LYS A 80 3.62 20.71 12.93
C LYS A 80 2.61 21.83 13.00
#